data_AF-A0A926RKY2-F1
#
_entry.id   AF-A0A926RKY2-F1
#
_cell.length_a   1.000
_cell.length_b   1.000
_cell.length_c   1.000
_cell.angle_alpha   90.00
_cell.angle_beta   90.00
_cell.angle_gamma   90.00
#
_symmetry.space_group_name_H-M   'P 1'
#
loop_
_entity.id
_entity.type
_entity.pdbx_description
1 polymer ?
#
loop_
_entity_poly.entity_id
_entity_poly.type
_entity_poly.pdbx_seq_one_letter_code
_entity_poly.pdbx_strand_id
1 'polypeptide(L)'
;MLKNILKILATYCVAISISTSSSAEMNNSDKAKAWDCVGIYMANYFLPSGETFEYSMKEKSISTVKVLKAYALEIGIPEKDWDEGVNKAVDKHYGSKYDKAKTDQCHSFVETLVPNGAERVKKVIQTLY
;
A
#
# COMPACT_ATOMS: atom_id res chain seq x y z
N MET A 1 48.40 5.02 23.19
CA MET A 1 47.62 4.13 22.28
C MET A 1 46.25 3.76 22.85
N LEU A 2 46.13 3.40 24.13
CA LEU A 2 44.86 2.99 24.77
C LEU A 2 43.72 4.02 24.66
N LYS A 3 44.01 5.34 24.77
CA LYS A 3 43.01 6.43 24.62
C LYS A 3 42.39 6.54 23.22
N ASN A 4 43.12 6.18 22.16
CA ASN A 4 42.61 6.26 20.79
C ASN A 4 41.73 5.05 20.47
N ILE A 5 42.05 3.88 21.03
CA ILE A 5 41.23 2.66 20.90
C ILE A 5 39.87 2.86 21.60
N LEU A 6 39.86 3.48 22.80
CA LEU A 6 38.62 3.79 23.53
C LEU A 6 37.72 4.79 22.77
N LYS A 7 38.31 5.78 22.08
CA LYS A 7 37.58 6.70 21.21
C LYS A 7 36.99 6.01 19.98
N ILE A 8 37.73 5.13 19.33
CA ILE A 8 37.25 4.37 18.15
C ILE A 8 36.10 3.44 18.54
N LEU A 9 36.19 2.76 19.69
CA LEU A 9 35.09 1.95 20.22
C LEU A 9 33.85 2.79 20.52
N ALA A 10 34.01 3.96 21.16
CA ALA A 10 32.90 4.86 21.46
C ALA A 10 32.21 5.39 20.18
N THR A 11 32.97 5.70 19.13
CA THR A 11 32.43 6.12 17.83
C THR A 11 31.66 4.99 17.14
N TYR A 12 32.10 3.73 17.29
CA TYR A 12 31.42 2.57 16.71
C TYR A 12 30.11 2.23 17.44
N CYS A 13 30.06 2.41 18.78
CA CYS A 13 28.82 2.20 19.56
C CYS A 13 27.72 3.22 19.23
N VAL A 14 28.08 4.48 18.92
CA VAL A 14 27.10 5.51 18.50
C VAL A 14 26.51 5.21 17.11
N ALA A 15 27.27 4.58 16.22
CA ALA A 15 26.80 4.22 14.88
C ALA A 15 25.75 3.08 14.85
N ILE A 16 25.68 2.26 15.91
CA ILE A 16 24.77 1.11 16.01
C ILE A 16 23.37 1.52 16.54
N SER A 17 23.19 2.77 16.95
CA SER A 17 21.99 3.21 17.69
C SER A 17 20.83 3.74 16.82
N ILE A 18 20.84 3.54 15.49
CA ILE A 18 19.76 4.05 14.61
C ILE A 18 19.28 2.96 13.64
N SER A 19 18.68 1.92 14.19
CA SER A 19 17.73 1.09 13.44
C SER A 19 16.69 0.50 14.38
N THR A 20 16.07 1.34 15.20
CA THR A 20 14.67 1.10 15.53
C THR A 20 13.87 1.38 14.27
N SER A 21 13.68 0.35 13.44
CA SER A 21 12.58 0.35 12.49
C SER A 21 11.32 0.43 13.33
N SER A 22 10.84 1.64 13.63
CA SER A 22 9.46 1.79 14.07
C SER A 22 8.64 1.35 12.87
N SER A 23 8.20 0.10 12.87
CA SER A 23 7.09 -0.31 12.04
C SER A 23 5.93 0.55 12.51
N ALA A 24 5.71 1.67 11.82
CA ALA A 24 4.51 2.45 12.02
C ALA A 24 3.37 1.52 11.63
N GLU A 25 2.78 0.89 12.64
CA GLU A 25 1.68 -0.04 12.46
C GLU A 25 0.53 0.76 11.83
N MET A 26 0.02 0.29 10.70
CA MET A 26 -1.14 0.89 10.06
C MET A 26 -2.29 0.81 11.06
N ASN A 27 -2.79 1.98 11.47
CA ASN A 27 -3.89 2.04 12.43
C ASN A 27 -5.15 1.36 11.84
N ASN A 28 -6.10 1.00 12.70
CA ASN A 28 -7.28 0.25 12.29
C ASN A 28 -8.14 0.99 11.25
N SER A 29 -8.23 2.32 11.32
CA SER A 29 -8.98 3.11 10.33
C SER A 29 -8.33 3.07 8.95
N ASP A 30 -7.00 3.20 8.88
CA ASP A 30 -6.25 3.14 7.63
C ASP A 30 -6.29 1.73 7.05
N LYS A 31 -6.23 0.70 7.90
CA LYS A 31 -6.38 -0.71 7.48
C LYS A 31 -7.75 -0.98 6.87
N ALA A 32 -8.82 -0.54 7.54
CA ALA A 32 -10.18 -0.64 7.03
C ALA A 32 -10.35 0.11 5.70
N LYS A 33 -9.79 1.32 5.60
CA LYS A 33 -9.84 2.13 4.37
C LYS A 33 -9.01 1.53 3.24
N ALA A 34 -7.85 0.92 3.55
CA ALA A 34 -7.03 0.21 2.57
C ALA A 34 -7.78 -0.99 1.99
N TRP A 35 -8.43 -1.81 2.83
CA TRP A 35 -9.30 -2.89 2.36
C TRP A 35 -10.45 -2.38 1.51
N ASP A 36 -11.16 -1.33 1.96
CA ASP A 36 -12.28 -0.74 1.21
C ASP A 36 -11.83 -0.26 -0.19
N CYS A 37 -10.67 0.40 -0.27
CA CYS A 37 -10.09 0.82 -1.54
C CYS A 37 -9.71 -0.36 -2.45
N VAL A 38 -9.14 -1.44 -1.90
CA VAL A 38 -8.90 -2.66 -2.68
C VAL A 38 -10.22 -3.22 -3.22
N GLY A 39 -11.27 -3.27 -2.39
CA GLY A 39 -12.61 -3.69 -2.81
C GLY A 39 -13.16 -2.85 -3.97
N ILE A 40 -13.07 -1.53 -3.89
CA ILE A 40 -13.47 -0.59 -4.97
C ILE A 40 -12.68 -0.88 -6.25
N TYR A 41 -11.34 -0.98 -6.16
CA TYR A 41 -10.52 -1.26 -7.34
C TYR A 41 -10.87 -2.59 -7.98
N MET A 42 -11.10 -3.64 -7.18
CA MET A 42 -11.46 -4.97 -7.66
C MET A 42 -12.85 -4.97 -8.31
N ALA A 43 -13.82 -4.23 -7.77
CA ALA A 43 -15.14 -4.06 -8.37
C ALA A 43 -15.07 -3.37 -9.74
N ASN A 44 -14.17 -2.39 -9.92
CA ASN A 44 -13.93 -1.73 -11.20
C ASN A 44 -13.38 -2.67 -12.30
N TYR A 45 -12.99 -3.91 -12.00
CA TYR A 45 -12.66 -4.91 -13.02
C TYR A 45 -13.88 -5.60 -13.63
N PHE A 46 -14.99 -5.63 -12.89
CA PHE A 46 -16.21 -6.36 -13.25
C PHE A 46 -17.34 -5.38 -13.61
N LEU A 47 -17.02 -4.40 -14.45
CA LEU A 47 -17.97 -3.35 -14.78
C LEU A 47 -19.18 -3.92 -15.55
N PRO A 48 -20.39 -3.41 -15.27
CA PRO A 48 -21.57 -3.70 -16.07
C PRO A 48 -21.35 -3.36 -17.56
N SER A 49 -21.98 -4.12 -18.45
CA SER A 49 -21.92 -3.85 -19.89
C SER A 49 -22.38 -2.41 -20.20
N GLY A 50 -21.56 -1.68 -20.96
CA GLY A 50 -21.82 -0.29 -21.34
C GLY A 50 -21.11 0.76 -20.48
N GLU A 51 -20.45 0.38 -19.39
CA GLU A 51 -19.59 1.29 -18.63
C GLU A 51 -18.16 1.36 -19.22
N THR A 52 -17.61 2.56 -19.30
CA THR A 52 -16.24 2.80 -19.77
C THR A 52 -15.31 3.03 -18.58
N PHE A 53 -14.15 2.38 -18.62
CA PHE A 53 -13.10 2.56 -17.63
C PHE A 53 -11.77 2.73 -18.33
N GLU A 54 -11.20 3.92 -18.18
CA GLU A 54 -9.96 4.31 -18.83
C GLU A 54 -8.85 3.32 -18.50
N TYR A 55 -8.11 2.89 -19.51
CA TYR A 55 -7.06 1.87 -19.36
C TYR A 55 -6.02 2.28 -18.32
N SER A 56 -5.60 3.55 -18.34
CA SER A 56 -4.68 4.13 -17.36
C SER A 56 -5.19 4.07 -15.91
N MET A 57 -6.51 4.19 -15.70
CA MET A 57 -7.13 4.05 -14.38
C MET A 57 -7.12 2.60 -13.92
N LYS A 58 -7.28 1.64 -14.84
CA LYS A 58 -7.17 0.21 -14.56
C LYS A 58 -5.75 -0.16 -14.15
N GLU A 59 -4.76 0.28 -14.92
CA GLU A 59 -3.35 0.05 -14.60
C GLU A 59 -2.96 0.64 -13.25
N LYS A 60 -3.39 1.88 -12.99
CA LYS A 60 -3.15 2.53 -11.69
C LYS A 60 -3.85 1.76 -10.56
N SER A 61 -5.06 1.27 -10.77
CA SER A 61 -5.81 0.48 -9.78
C SER A 61 -5.13 -0.85 -9.45
N ILE A 62 -4.78 -1.69 -10.44
CA ILE A 62 -4.02 -2.95 -10.22
C ILE A 62 -2.71 -2.67 -9.48
N SER A 63 -2.00 -1.62 -9.93
CA SER A 63 -0.70 -1.27 -9.36
C SER A 63 -0.83 -0.83 -7.90
N THR A 64 -1.88 -0.06 -7.60
CA THR A 64 -2.20 0.38 -6.23
C THR A 64 -2.55 -0.80 -5.33
N VAL A 65 -3.32 -1.79 -5.81
CA VAL A 65 -3.63 -3.02 -5.07
C VAL A 65 -2.36 -3.79 -4.72
N LYS A 66 -1.44 -3.95 -5.69
CA LYS A 66 -0.13 -4.61 -5.47
C LYS A 66 0.72 -3.87 -4.43
N VAL A 67 0.78 -2.55 -4.52
CA VAL A 67 1.52 -1.71 -3.55
C VAL A 67 0.93 -1.82 -2.15
N LEU A 68 -0.40 -1.80 -2.00
CA LEU A 68 -1.06 -1.96 -0.71
C LEU A 68 -0.79 -3.32 -0.07
N LYS A 69 -0.91 -4.42 -0.84
CA LYS A 69 -0.60 -5.76 -0.32
C LYS A 69 0.87 -5.84 0.11
N ALA A 70 1.81 -5.38 -0.73
CA ALA A 70 3.22 -5.37 -0.38
C ALA A 70 3.50 -4.56 0.90
N TYR A 71 2.92 -3.37 1.03
CA TYR A 71 3.09 -2.53 2.20
C TYR A 71 2.49 -3.16 3.47
N ALA A 72 1.29 -3.76 3.37
CA ALA A 72 0.65 -4.46 4.49
C ALA A 72 1.55 -5.57 5.05
N LEU A 73 2.14 -6.38 4.16
CA LEU A 73 3.07 -7.44 4.57
C LEU A 73 4.38 -6.87 5.13
N GLU A 74 4.91 -5.79 4.54
CA GLU A 74 6.13 -5.09 4.98
C GLU A 74 6.02 -4.59 6.43
N ILE A 75 4.84 -4.09 6.83
CA ILE A 75 4.59 -3.61 8.20
C ILE A 75 4.08 -4.71 9.16
N GLY A 76 4.07 -5.98 8.72
CA GLY A 76 3.79 -7.13 9.57
C GLY A 76 2.32 -7.53 9.69
N ILE A 77 1.41 -7.06 8.82
CA ILE A 77 0.06 -7.61 8.75
C ILE A 77 0.16 -9.02 8.16
N PRO A 78 -0.35 -10.07 8.85
CA PRO A 78 -0.36 -11.42 8.32
C PRO A 78 -1.13 -11.49 6.99
N GLU A 79 -0.61 -12.23 6.01
CA GLU A 79 -1.25 -12.35 4.70
C GLU A 79 -2.69 -12.86 4.79
N LYS A 80 -2.94 -13.82 5.68
CA LYS A 80 -4.29 -14.34 5.95
C LYS A 80 -5.25 -13.23 6.38
N ASP A 81 -4.85 -12.38 7.32
CA ASP A 81 -5.70 -11.30 7.84
C ASP A 81 -5.95 -10.24 6.77
N TRP A 82 -4.91 -9.94 5.96
CA TRP A 82 -5.03 -9.03 4.84
C TRP A 82 -6.02 -9.55 3.80
N ASP A 83 -5.87 -10.81 3.38
CA ASP A 83 -6.71 -11.44 2.36
C ASP A 83 -8.17 -11.60 2.84
N GLU A 84 -8.39 -11.93 4.12
CA GLU A 84 -9.74 -11.97 4.71
C GLU A 84 -10.44 -10.60 4.69
N GLY A 85 -9.71 -9.53 4.99
CA GLY A 85 -10.24 -8.15 4.91
C GLY A 85 -10.52 -7.71 3.48
N VAL A 86 -9.64 -8.05 2.54
CA VAL A 86 -9.84 -7.81 1.10
C VAL A 86 -11.10 -8.52 0.60
N ASN A 87 -11.28 -9.81 0.91
CA ASN A 87 -12.46 -10.56 0.45
C ASN A 87 -13.77 -9.92 0.93
N LYS A 88 -13.86 -9.53 2.20
CA LYS A 88 -15.03 -8.81 2.74
C LYS A 88 -15.30 -7.50 2.00
N ALA A 89 -14.25 -6.75 1.65
CA ALA A 89 -14.38 -5.51 0.91
C ALA A 89 -14.79 -5.74 -0.55
N VAL A 90 -14.25 -6.77 -1.20
CA VAL A 90 -14.65 -7.16 -2.56
C VAL A 90 -16.13 -7.53 -2.59
N ASP A 91 -16.58 -8.38 -1.66
CA ASP A 91 -17.99 -8.78 -1.56
C ASP A 91 -18.93 -7.58 -1.37
N LYS A 92 -18.51 -6.61 -0.55
CA LYS A 92 -19.26 -5.36 -0.32
C LYS A 92 -19.44 -4.53 -1.59
N HIS A 93 -18.43 -4.46 -2.46
CA HIS A 93 -18.43 -3.59 -3.64
C HIS A 93 -18.81 -4.31 -4.94
N TYR A 94 -18.86 -5.64 -4.93
CA TYR A 94 -19.18 -6.43 -6.11
C TYR A 94 -20.50 -5.98 -6.78
N GLY A 95 -20.46 -5.79 -8.10
CA GLY A 95 -21.60 -5.30 -8.89
C GLY A 95 -21.91 -3.80 -8.77
N SER A 96 -21.11 -3.04 -8.02
CA SER A 96 -21.22 -1.58 -7.96
C SER A 96 -20.85 -0.93 -9.29
N LYS A 97 -21.50 0.20 -9.60
CA LYS A 97 -21.13 1.04 -10.74
C LYS A 97 -19.80 1.72 -10.51
N TYR A 98 -19.07 2.01 -11.59
CA TYR A 98 -17.85 2.79 -11.52
C TYR A 98 -18.09 4.18 -10.91
N ASP A 99 -17.26 4.55 -9.94
CA ASP A 99 -17.24 5.88 -9.33
C ASP A 99 -15.82 6.44 -9.38
N LYS A 100 -15.60 7.38 -10.32
CA LYS A 100 -14.30 8.02 -10.52
C LYS A 100 -13.83 8.77 -9.27
N ALA A 101 -14.74 9.48 -8.59
CA ALA A 101 -14.37 10.30 -7.43
C ALA A 101 -13.89 9.42 -6.27
N LYS A 102 -14.56 8.30 -6.00
CA LYS A 102 -14.11 7.32 -5.00
C LYS A 102 -12.78 6.68 -5.39
N THR A 103 -12.62 6.34 -6.66
CA THR A 103 -11.37 5.75 -7.18
C THR A 103 -10.20 6.72 -7.01
N ASP A 104 -10.39 8.00 -7.34
CA ASP A 104 -9.37 9.04 -7.16
C ASP A 104 -9.04 9.28 -5.68
N GLN A 105 -10.04 9.27 -4.80
CA GLN A 105 -9.82 9.36 -3.35
C GLN A 105 -8.97 8.20 -2.83
N CYS A 106 -9.20 6.99 -3.34
CA CYS A 106 -8.39 5.83 -3.02
C CYS A 106 -6.97 5.96 -3.55
N HIS A 107 -6.75 6.55 -4.72
CA HIS A 107 -5.40 6.81 -5.21
C HIS A 107 -4.66 7.77 -4.28
N SER A 108 -5.25 8.92 -3.96
CA SER A 108 -4.64 9.90 -3.05
C SER A 108 -4.38 9.32 -1.66
N PHE A 109 -5.28 8.50 -1.15
CA PHE A 109 -5.11 7.82 0.12
C PHE A 109 -3.88 6.91 0.11
N VAL A 110 -3.72 6.04 -0.89
CA VAL A 110 -2.57 5.11 -0.93
C VAL A 110 -1.26 5.82 -1.17
N GLU A 111 -1.25 6.85 -2.01
CA GLU A 111 -0.07 7.69 -2.25
C GLU A 111 0.41 8.39 -0.97
N THR A 112 -0.50 8.65 -0.03
CA THR A 112 -0.21 9.27 1.28
C THR A 112 0.14 8.23 2.35
N LEU A 113 -0.61 7.12 2.42
CA LEU A 113 -0.46 6.07 3.42
C LEU A 113 0.89 5.35 3.30
N VAL A 114 1.28 5.01 2.08
CA VAL A 114 2.47 4.21 1.82
C VAL A 114 3.68 5.12 1.70
N PRO A 115 4.80 4.84 2.39
CA PRO A 115 6.04 5.59 2.22
C PRO A 115 6.50 5.60 0.75
N ASN A 116 6.60 6.78 0.15
CA ASN A 116 6.84 6.98 -1.28
C ASN A 116 5.77 6.33 -2.18
N GLY A 117 4.50 6.33 -1.76
CA GLY A 117 3.41 5.60 -2.40
C GLY A 117 3.24 5.90 -3.89
N ALA A 118 3.25 7.17 -4.30
CA ALA A 118 3.15 7.55 -5.71
C ALA A 118 4.26 6.96 -6.58
N GLU A 119 5.50 6.98 -6.09
CA GLU A 119 6.65 6.42 -6.81
C GLU A 119 6.60 4.88 -6.84
N ARG A 120 6.18 4.24 -5.75
CA ARG A 120 5.97 2.78 -5.72
C ARG A 120 4.90 2.35 -6.73
N VAL A 121 3.77 3.06 -6.80
CA VAL A 121 2.71 2.79 -7.78
C VAL A 121 3.22 2.98 -9.21
N LYS A 122 3.91 4.08 -9.49
CA LYS A 122 4.52 4.34 -10.80
C LYS A 122 5.47 3.21 -11.23
N LYS A 123 6.32 2.73 -10.33
CA LYS A 123 7.22 1.61 -10.61
C LYS A 123 6.47 0.33 -10.97
N VAL A 124 5.38 0.02 -10.28
CA VAL A 124 4.56 -1.16 -10.61
C VAL A 124 3.86 -0.99 -11.96
N ILE A 125 3.36 0.20 -12.30
CA ILE A 125 2.79 0.48 -13.64
C ILE A 125 3.83 0.21 -14.73
N GLN A 126 5.08 0.62 -14.53
CA GLN A 126 6.15 0.39 -15.51
C GLN A 126 6.47 -1.09 -15.76
N THR A 127 6.05 -2.00 -14.88
CA THR A 127 6.21 -3.45 -15.09
C THR A 127 5.07 -4.11 -15.87
N LEU A 128 4.06 -3.34 -16.26
CA LEU A 128 2.92 -3.84 -17.06
C LEU A 128 3.21 -3.87 -18.57
N TYR A 129 4.39 -3.37 -18.98
CA TYR A 129 4.88 -3.26 -20.36
C TYR A 129 6.25 -3.91 -20.50
#